data_AF-A0A090WUK8-F1
#
_entry.id   AF-A0A090WUK8-F1
#
_cell.length_a   1.000
_cell.length_b   1.000
_cell.length_c   1.000
_cell.angle_alpha   90.00
_cell.angle_beta   90.00
_cell.angle_gamma   90.00
#
_symmetry.space_group_name_H-M   'P 1'
#
loop_
_entity.id
_entity.type
_entity.pdbx_description
1 polymer ?
#
loop_
_entity_poly.entity_id
_entity_poly.type
_entity_poly.pdbx_seq_one_letter_code
_entity_poly.pdbx_strand_id
1 'polypeptide(L)' 'MLTHYANIAHRIDDAFEVDETTGRIYNREAMKLWSRTYEPGWEIKPV' A
#
# COMPACT_ATOMS: atom_id res chain seq x y z
N MET A 1 7.57 1.48 8.90
CA MET A 1 6.50 0.65 9.49
C MET A 1 5.26 0.75 8.62
N LEU A 2 4.71 -0.39 8.21
CA LEU A 2 3.60 -0.56 7.26
C LEU A 2 2.21 -0.29 7.89
N THR A 3 2.09 0.70 8.78
CA THR A 3 0.82 1.02 9.47
C THR A 3 -0.30 1.40 8.49
N HIS A 4 0.06 1.81 7.28
CA HIS A 4 -0.88 2.10 6.20
C HIS A 4 -1.73 0.89 5.81
N TYR A 5 -1.15 -0.31 5.72
CA TYR A 5 -1.93 -1.49 5.32
C TYR A 5 -2.96 -1.88 6.38
N ALA A 6 -2.57 -1.90 7.66
CA ALA A 6 -3.49 -2.18 8.75
C ALA A 6 -4.63 -1.16 8.83
N ASN A 7 -4.32 0.12 8.63
CA ASN A 7 -5.32 1.19 8.63
C ASN A 7 -6.29 1.07 7.44
N ILE A 8 -5.81 0.67 6.26
CA ILE A 8 -6.65 0.47 5.08
C ILE A 8 -7.54 -0.75 5.29
N ALA A 9 -6.99 -1.88 5.75
CA ALA A 9 -7.75 -3.11 6.01
C ALA A 9 -8.88 -2.85 7.02
N HIS A 10 -8.58 -2.13 8.09
CA HIS A 10 -9.58 -1.75 9.08
C HIS A 10 -10.69 -0.84 8.52
N ARG A 11 -10.36 0.07 7.60
CA ARG A 11 -11.35 1.02 7.02
C ARG A 11 -12.29 0.36 6.02
N ILE A 12 -11.83 -0.67 5.32
CA ILE A 12 -12.64 -1.39 4.35
C ILE A 12 -13.32 -2.64 4.94
N ASP A 13 -13.02 -2.96 6.21
CA ASP A 13 -13.48 -4.16 6.92
C ASP A 13 -13.20 -5.46 6.14
N ASP A 14 -12.03 -5.51 5.48
CA ASP A 14 -11.65 -6.61 4.59
C ASP A 14 -10.12 -6.81 4.58
N ALA A 15 -9.71 -8.03 4.28
CA ALA A 15 -8.32 -8.39 4.05
C ALA A 15 -7.96 -8.20 2.57
N PHE A 16 -6.68 -7.98 2.28
CA PHE A 16 -6.20 -7.87 0.91
C PHE A 16 -4.77 -8.37 0.76
N GLU A 17 -4.45 -8.83 -0.44
CA GLU A 17 -3.10 -9.20 -0.83
C GLU A 17 -2.29 -7.98 -1.24
N VAL A 18 -0.98 -8.06 -1.03
CA VAL A 18 -0.02 -7.01 -1.35
C VAL A 18 1.12 -7.61 -2.15
N ASP A 19 1.51 -6.93 -3.21
CA ASP A 19 2.71 -7.21 -3.98
C ASP A 19 3.96 -6.95 -3.12
N GLU A 20 4.74 -8.00 -2.86
CA GLU A 20 5.95 -7.90 -2.02
C GLU A 20 7.08 -7.09 -2.66
N THR A 21 7.06 -6.91 -3.98
CA THR A 21 8.08 -6.19 -4.74
C THR A 21 7.72 -4.72 -4.89
N THR A 22 6.44 -4.41 -5.16
CA THR A 22 5.99 -3.04 -5.44
C THR A 22 5.21 -2.39 -4.29
N GLY A 23 4.73 -3.18 -3.33
CA GLY A 23 3.86 -2.72 -2.24
C GLY A 23 2.44 -2.37 -2.67
N ARG A 24 2.02 -2.74 -3.89
CA ARG A 24 0.66 -2.47 -4.39
C ARG A 24 -0.36 -3.43 -3.79
N ILE A 25 -1.54 -2.90 -3.49
CA ILE A 25 -2.66 -3.67 -2.92
C ILE A 25 -3.54 -4.21 -4.06
N TYR A 26 -3.90 -5.50 -4.01
CA TYR A 26 -4.80 -6.14 -4.97
C TYR A 26 -6.27 -6.08 -4.54
N ASN A 27 -6.75 -4.90 -4.16
CA ASN A 27 -8.16 -4.68 -3.78
C ASN A 27 -8.59 -3.27 -4.23
N ARG A 28 -9.68 -3.18 -4.99
CA ARG A 28 -10.13 -1.91 -5.59
C ARG A 28 -10.62 -0.91 -4.53
N GLU A 29 -11.31 -1.38 -3.50
CA GLU A 29 -11.78 -0.53 -2.41
C GLU A 29 -10.61 -0.04 -1.57
N ALA A 30 -9.66 -0.92 -1.26
CA ALA A 30 -8.41 -0.57 -0.57
C ALA A 30 -7.60 0.50 -1.33
N MET A 31 -7.49 0.35 -2.65
CA MET A 31 -6.74 1.28 -3.50
C MET A 31 -7.37 2.68 -3.60
N LYS A 32 -8.67 2.85 -3.32
CA LYS A 32 -9.28 4.19 -3.20
C LYS A 32 -8.73 4.99 -2.03
N LEU A 33 -8.28 4.30 -0.98
CA LEU A 33 -7.68 4.90 0.20
C LEU A 33 -6.17 5.11 0.04
N TRP A 34 -5.58 4.56 -1.03
CA TRP A 34 -4.17 4.70 -1.35
C TRP A 34 -3.94 5.94 -2.21
N SER A 35 -3.55 7.05 -1.57
CA SER A 35 -3.32 8.33 -2.25
C SER A 35 -1.85 8.73 -2.37
N ARG A 36 -0.92 7.92 -1.84
CA ARG A 36 0.48 8.30 -1.76
C ARG A 36 1.28 7.82 -2.97
N THR A 37 1.77 8.78 -3.73
CA THR A 37 2.93 8.61 -4.60
C THR A 37 4.20 8.82 -3.78
N TYR A 38 5.26 8.04 -4.03
CA TYR A 38 6.56 8.34 -3.46
C TYR A 38 7.05 9.70 -3.97
N GLU A 39 7.66 10.49 -3.09
CA GLU A 39 8.33 11.72 -3.49
C GLU A 39 9.52 11.39 -4.41
N PRO A 40 9.81 12.23 -5.42
CA PRO A 40 10.99 12.05 -6.26
C PRO A 40 12.27 11.94 -5.42
N GLY A 41 13.10 10.92 -5.65
CA GLY A 41 14.31 10.66 -4.86
C GLY A 41 14.14 9.65 -3.72
N TRP A 42 12.93 9.15 -3.48
CA TRP A 42 12.63 8.05 -2.52
C TRP A 42 12.52 6.69 -3.23
N GLU A 43 13.16 6.52 -4.39
CA GLU A 43 13.16 5.24 -5.09
C GLU A 43 13.92 4.19 -4.27
N ILE A 44 13.36 2.98 -4.18
CA ILE A 44 14.04 1.85 -3.55
C ILE A 44 15.27 1.51 -4.40
N LYS A 45 16.46 1.83 -3.89
CA LYS A 45 17.72 1.47 -4.54
C LYS A 45 17.99 -0.02 -4.28
N PRO A 46 18.28 -0.82 -5.33
CA PRO A 46 18.76 -2.17 -5.11
C PRO A 46 20.08 -2.12 -4.32
N VAL A 47 20.20 -3.01 -3.34
CA VAL A 47 21.41 -3.23 -2.52
C VAL A 47 22.43 -4.08 -3.25
#